data_AF-A0A7J4LM16-F1
#
_entry.id   AF-A0A7J4LM16-F1
#
_cell.length_a   1.000
_cell.length_b   1.000
_cell.length_c   1.000
_cell.angle_alpha   90.00
_cell.angle_beta   90.00
_cell.angle_gamma   90.00
#
_symmetry.space_group_name_H-M   'P 1'
#
loop_
_entity.id
_entity.type
_entity.pdbx_description
1 polymer ?
#
loop_
_entity_poly.entity_id
_entity_poly.type
_entity_poly.pdbx_seq_one_letter_code
_entity_poly.pdbx_strand_id
1 'polypeptide(L)'
;MVELDPCKRLSTIKEQLLKDIVAEADPSEEEEFGRTIEQVLPDLEIKALELAARCREQGGSEELCGEAGVRKLFGDAYRELEKKYAEREPG
;
A
#
# COMPACT_ATOMS: atom_id res chain seq x y z
N MET A 1 -14.76 15.01 -16.08
CA MET A 1 -13.70 14.42 -15.23
C MET A 1 -14.29 13.11 -14.71
N VAL A 2 -13.76 11.95 -15.08
CA VAL A 2 -14.31 10.69 -14.54
C VAL A 2 -13.88 10.65 -13.07
N GLU A 3 -14.78 11.00 -12.16
CA GLU A 3 -14.60 10.71 -10.74
C GLU A 3 -14.61 9.19 -10.61
N LEU A 4 -13.41 8.60 -10.70
CA LEU A 4 -13.20 7.19 -10.47
C LEU A 4 -13.67 6.88 -9.04
N ASP A 5 -14.67 5.99 -8.97
CA ASP A 5 -15.28 5.48 -7.75
C ASP A 5 -14.20 5.18 -6.67
N PRO A 6 -14.30 5.80 -5.47
CA PRO A 6 -13.27 5.67 -4.45
C PRO A 6 -13.15 4.24 -3.91
N CYS A 7 -14.25 3.47 -3.90
CA CYS A 7 -14.24 2.07 -3.50
C CYS A 7 -13.47 1.22 -4.50
N LYS A 8 -13.69 1.44 -5.80
CA LYS A 8 -12.97 0.76 -6.87
C LYS A 8 -11.48 1.09 -6.82
N ARG A 9 -11.12 2.36 -6.62
CA ARG A 9 -9.71 2.77 -6.45
C ARG A 9 -9.06 2.13 -5.24
N LEU A 10 -9.76 2.11 -4.10
CA LEU A 10 -9.27 1.45 -2.90
C LEU A 10 -9.05 -0.04 -3.11
N SER A 11 -9.98 -0.72 -3.80
CA SER A 11 -9.83 -2.14 -4.15
C SER A 11 -8.59 -2.37 -5.01
N THR A 12 -8.39 -1.57 -6.05
CA THR A 12 -7.20 -1.66 -6.91
C THR A 12 -5.90 -1.48 -6.11
N ILE A 13 -5.88 -0.54 -5.16
CA ILE A 13 -4.70 -0.34 -4.31
C ILE A 13 -4.43 -1.59 -3.46
N LYS A 14 -5.46 -2.12 -2.78
CA LYS A 14 -5.34 -3.27 -1.87
C LYS A 14 -5.01 -4.57 -2.60
N GLU A 15 -5.53 -4.78 -3.81
CA GLU A 15 -5.47 -6.07 -4.49
C GLU A 15 -4.33 -6.21 -5.50
N GLN A 16 -3.89 -5.09 -6.10
CA GLN A 16 -2.92 -5.07 -7.20
C GLN A 16 -1.73 -4.18 -6.84
N LEU A 17 -1.95 -2.87 -6.73
CA LEU A 17 -0.86 -1.90 -6.73
C LEU A 17 0.10 -2.09 -5.53
N LEU A 18 -0.42 -2.43 -4.35
CA LEU A 18 0.44 -2.73 -3.20
C LEU A 18 1.31 -3.98 -3.43
N LYS A 19 0.76 -5.02 -4.07
CA LYS A 19 1.52 -6.25 -4.38
C LYS A 19 2.57 -6.01 -5.44
N ASP A 20 2.25 -5.22 -6.46
CA ASP A 20 3.17 -4.87 -7.53
C ASP A 20 4.37 -4.10 -6.96
N ILE A 21 4.13 -3.08 -6.13
CA ILE A 21 5.19 -2.34 -5.42
C ILE A 21 6.09 -3.28 -4.62
N VAL A 22 5.50 -4.17 -3.81
CA VAL A 22 6.28 -5.09 -2.99
C VAL A 22 7.06 -6.08 -3.84
N ALA A 23 6.48 -6.58 -4.93
CA ALA A 23 7.13 -7.52 -5.84
C ALA A 23 8.30 -6.88 -6.60
N GLU A 24 8.11 -5.67 -7.12
CA GLU A 24 9.07 -4.91 -7.92
C GLU A 24 10.19 -4.27 -7.10
N ALA A 25 9.98 -4.05 -5.80
CA ALA A 25 11.02 -3.53 -4.92
C ALA A 25 12.21 -4.50 -4.83
N ASP A 26 13.32 -4.08 -5.42
CA ASP A 26 14.61 -4.77 -5.36
C ASP A 26 15.48 -4.11 -4.28
N PRO A 27 15.81 -4.82 -3.19
CA PRO A 27 16.68 -4.28 -2.16
C PRO A 27 18.10 -4.00 -2.69
N SER A 28 18.48 -4.51 -3.87
CA SER A 28 19.76 -4.25 -4.54
C SER A 28 19.95 -2.80 -4.97
N GLU A 29 18.86 -2.15 -5.36
CA GLU A 29 18.81 -0.75 -5.77
C GLU A 29 18.49 0.12 -4.54
N GLU A 30 19.50 0.34 -3.69
CA GLU A 30 19.33 0.96 -2.36
C GLU A 30 18.55 2.28 -2.37
N GLU A 31 18.77 3.13 -3.37
CA GLU A 31 18.07 4.42 -3.50
C GLU A 31 16.58 4.23 -3.83
N GLU A 32 16.25 3.38 -4.81
CA GLU A 32 14.86 3.11 -5.21
C GLU A 32 14.10 2.35 -4.13
N PHE A 33 14.78 1.42 -3.46
CA PHE A 33 14.23 0.65 -2.35
C PHE A 33 13.96 1.54 -1.13
N GLY A 34 14.93 2.38 -0.74
CA GLY A 34 14.78 3.36 0.33
C GLY A 34 13.62 4.31 0.04
N ARG A 35 13.55 4.86 -1.18
CA ARG A 35 12.44 5.71 -1.61
C ARG A 35 11.08 5.00 -1.54
N THR A 36 11.03 3.71 -1.87
CA THR A 36 9.80 2.92 -1.81
C THR A 36 9.27 2.85 -0.38
N ILE A 37 10.15 2.60 0.59
CA ILE A 37 9.80 2.50 2.02
C ILE A 37 9.51 3.88 2.63
N GLU A 38 10.35 4.88 2.36
CA GLU A 38 10.30 6.16 3.06
C GLU A 38 9.30 7.16 2.46
N GLN A 39 8.88 6.97 1.20
CA GLN A 39 8.00 7.90 0.51
C GLN A 39 6.81 7.21 -0.16
N VAL A 40 7.05 6.23 -1.03
CA VAL A 40 5.99 5.67 -1.90
C VAL A 40 4.92 4.95 -1.08
N LEU A 41 5.31 4.03 -0.20
CA LEU A 41 4.36 3.31 0.66
C LEU A 41 3.62 4.24 1.64
N PRO A 42 4.28 5.17 2.36
CA PRO A 42 3.58 6.11 3.24
C PRO A 42 2.56 6.98 2.49
N ASP A 43 2.94 7.53 1.35
CA ASP A 43 2.05 8.36 0.52
C ASP A 43 0.86 7.56 0.00
N LEU A 44 1.10 6.29 -0.37
CA LEU A 44 0.04 5.41 -0.82
C LEU A 44 -0.90 4.99 0.32
N GLU A 45 -0.38 4.78 1.53
CA GLU A 45 -1.17 4.49 2.72
C GLU A 45 -2.11 5.65 3.05
N ILE A 46 -1.59 6.89 3.05
CA ILE A 46 -2.40 8.09 3.28
C ILE A 46 -3.52 8.18 2.24
N LYS A 47 -3.20 8.01 0.95
CA LYS A 47 -4.20 8.01 -0.13
C LYS A 47 -5.22 6.89 0.03
N ALA A 48 -4.81 5.70 0.45
CA ALA A 48 -5.71 4.58 0.68
C ALA A 48 -6.68 4.87 1.84
N LEU A 49 -6.20 5.50 2.90
CA LEU A 49 -7.02 5.94 4.04
C LEU A 49 -8.03 7.04 3.63
N GLU A 50 -7.61 8.01 2.82
CA GLU A 50 -8.52 9.02 2.27
C GLU A 50 -9.59 8.41 1.36
N LEU A 51 -9.20 7.45 0.51
CA LEU A 51 -10.15 6.72 -0.35
C LEU A 51 -11.09 5.84 0.48
N ALA A 52 -10.60 5.26 1.58
CA ALA A 52 -11.42 4.49 2.51
C ALA A 52 -12.48 5.36 3.19
N ALA A 53 -12.11 6.55 3.67
CA ALA A 53 -13.06 7.50 4.21
C ALA A 53 -14.15 7.86 3.18
N ARG A 54 -13.75 8.25 1.97
CA ARG A 54 -14.69 8.59 0.88
C ARG A 54 -15.56 7.41 0.44
N CYS A 55 -14.98 6.20 0.36
CA CYS A 55 -15.72 4.99 0.02
C CYS A 55 -16.77 4.67 1.09
N ARG A 56 -16.44 4.83 2.38
CA ARG A 56 -17.40 4.68 3.48
C ARG A 56 -18.53 5.69 3.39
N GLU A 57 -18.24 6.96 3.08
CA GLU A 57 -19.27 8.00 2.87
C GLU A 57 -20.24 7.67 1.73
N GLN A 58 -19.80 6.89 0.74
CA GLN A 58 -20.61 6.41 -0.39
C GLN A 58 -21.33 5.09 -0.13
N GLY A 59 -21.27 4.56 1.10
CA GLY A 59 -21.94 3.31 1.49
C GLY A 59 -21.12 2.05 1.25
N GLY A 60 -19.80 2.17 1.05
CA GLY A 60 -18.89 1.03 0.95
C GLY A 60 -18.83 0.19 2.23
N SER A 61 -18.48 -1.09 2.09
CA SER A 61 -18.45 -2.04 3.20
C SER A 61 -17.27 -1.81 4.16
N GLU A 62 -17.47 -2.07 5.45
CA GLU A 62 -16.39 -1.95 6.44
C GLU A 62 -15.19 -2.88 6.16
N GLU A 63 -15.41 -4.01 5.48
CA GLU A 63 -14.33 -4.90 5.02
C GLU A 63 -13.40 -4.22 4.00
N LEU A 64 -13.96 -3.39 3.12
CA LEU A 64 -13.21 -2.66 2.12
C LEU A 64 -12.59 -1.39 2.72
N CYS A 65 -13.41 -0.58 3.39
CA CYS A 65 -13.08 0.77 3.86
C CYS A 65 -12.52 0.82 5.30
N GLY A 66 -12.45 -0.31 5.99
CA GLY A 66 -12.02 -0.35 7.38
C GLY A 66 -10.58 0.14 7.53
N GLU A 67 -10.40 1.24 8.26
CA GLU A 67 -9.07 1.83 8.52
C GLU A 67 -8.08 0.80 9.05
N ALA A 68 -8.52 -0.04 10.01
CA ALA A 68 -7.69 -1.11 10.57
C ALA A 68 -7.25 -2.12 9.50
N GLY A 69 -8.14 -2.44 8.54
CA GLY A 69 -7.81 -3.34 7.43
C GLY A 69 -6.82 -2.72 6.45
N VAL A 70 -6.97 -1.43 6.14
CA VAL A 70 -6.02 -0.68 5.31
C VAL A 70 -4.64 -0.64 5.99
N ARG A 71 -4.55 -0.15 7.23
CA ARG A 71 -3.27 -0.08 7.96
C ARG A 71 -2.60 -1.44 8.13
N LYS A 72 -3.38 -2.49 8.37
CA LYS A 72 -2.83 -3.85 8.45
C LYS A 72 -2.17 -4.27 7.13
N LEU A 73 -2.83 -4.01 6.00
CA LEU A 73 -2.29 -4.32 4.66
C LEU A 73 -0.96 -3.61 4.41
N PHE A 74 -0.88 -2.31 4.70
CA PHE A 74 0.37 -1.56 4.55
C PHE A 74 1.44 -2.05 5.54
N GLY A 75 1.07 -2.32 6.80
CA GLY A 75 1.97 -2.90 7.79
C GLY A 75 2.55 -4.26 7.38
N ASP A 76 1.75 -5.11 6.73
CA ASP A 76 2.23 -6.39 6.20
C ASP A 76 3.17 -6.18 5.00
N ALA A 77 2.89 -5.20 4.13
CA ALA A 77 3.77 -4.81 3.02
C ALA A 77 5.13 -4.27 3.51
N TYR A 78 5.15 -3.39 4.53
CA TYR A 78 6.40 -2.92 5.13
C TYR A 78 7.25 -4.06 5.66
N ARG A 79 6.64 -4.98 6.44
CA ARG A 79 7.37 -6.14 6.97
C ARG A 79 7.93 -7.04 5.87
N GLU A 80 7.22 -7.18 4.76
CA GLU A 80 7.70 -7.96 3.62
C GLU A 80 8.92 -7.30 2.97
N LEU A 81 8.90 -5.98 2.79
CA LEU A 81 10.07 -5.23 2.32
C LEU A 81 11.24 -5.30 3.30
N GLU A 82 11.01 -5.07 4.59
CA GLU A 82 12.05 -5.20 5.63
C GLU A 82 12.69 -6.59 5.60
N LYS A 83 11.88 -7.64 5.41
CA LYS A 83 12.38 -9.00 5.25
C LYS A 83 13.25 -9.14 4.00
N LYS A 84 12.79 -8.65 2.84
CA LYS A 84 13.58 -8.65 1.59
C LYS A 84 14.93 -7.96 1.78
N TYR A 85 14.96 -6.85 2.50
CA TYR A 85 16.19 -6.11 2.80
C TYR A 85 17.13 -6.93 3.70
N ALA A 86 16.61 -7.53 4.76
CA ALA A 86 17.40 -8.36 5.68
C ALA A 86 17.94 -9.63 5.00
N GLU A 87 17.21 -10.22 4.04
CA GLU A 87 17.66 -11.38 3.25
C GLU A 87 18.75 -11.02 2.22
N ARG A 88 18.96 -9.73 1.93
CA ARG A 88 20.01 -9.25 1.00
C ARG A 88 21.39 -9.20 1.64
N GLU A 89 21.53 -9.10 2.97
CA GLU A 89 22.83 -9.12 3.63
C GLU A 89 23.34 -10.58 3.81
N PRO A 90 24.21 -11.13 2.94
CA PRO A 90 25.05 -12.22 3.36
C PRO A 90 26.05 -11.64 4.38
N GLY A 91 26.07 -12.21 5.59
CA GLY A 91 27.15 -11.97 6.54
C GLY A 91 28.53 -12.34 5.96
#